data_AF-A0A7V3H382-F1
#
_entry.id   AF-A0A7V3H382-F1
#
_cell.length_a   1.000
_cell.length_b   1.000
_cell.length_c   1.000
_cell.angle_alpha   90.00
_cell.angle_beta   90.00
_cell.angle_gamma   90.00
#
_symmetry.space_group_name_H-M   'P 1'
#
loop_
_entity.id
_entity.type
_entity.pdbx_description
1 polymer ?
#
loop_
_entity_poly.entity_id
_entity_poly.type
_entity_poly.pdbx_seq_one_letter_code
_entity_poly.pdbx_strand_id
1 'polypeptide(L)' 'MLAEADMIAAAKRYLKERYGEDTVAMTVTQNGVRDGTGILAVDCTVRLGGENSDWSKRFTFTRGRITDMSARRR' A
#
# COMPACT_ATOMS: atom_id res chain seq x y z
N MET A 1 -15.89 2.18 9.65
CA MET A 1 -15.09 1.20 8.90
C MET A 1 -14.50 1.89 7.68
N LEU A 2 -13.18 1.83 7.46
CA LEU A 2 -12.58 2.30 6.19
C LEU A 2 -12.95 1.32 5.08
N ALA A 3 -13.40 1.81 3.93
CA ALA A 3 -13.60 0.96 2.77
C ALA A 3 -12.24 0.51 2.20
N GLU A 4 -12.19 -0.66 1.58
CA GLU A 4 -10.96 -1.16 0.96
C GLU A 4 -10.43 -0.20 -0.12
N ALA A 5 -11.32 0.42 -0.89
CA ALA A 5 -10.97 1.42 -1.87
C ALA A 5 -10.23 2.64 -1.26
N ASP A 6 -10.67 3.10 -0.09
CA ASP A 6 -10.03 4.21 0.62
C ASP A 6 -8.62 3.81 1.11
N MET A 7 -8.46 2.56 1.56
CA MET A 7 -7.16 2.04 2.00
C MET A 7 -6.19 1.86 0.83
N ILE A 8 -6.67 1.40 -0.33
CA ILE A 8 -5.90 1.34 -1.57
C ILE A 8 -5.47 2.76 -1.98
N ALA A 9 -6.38 3.73 -1.94
CA ALA A 9 -6.05 5.13 -2.25
C ALA A 9 -5.01 5.70 -1.28
N ALA A 10 -5.12 5.42 0.01
CA ALA A 10 -4.14 5.81 1.02
C ALA A 10 -2.76 5.16 0.77
N ALA A 11 -2.72 3.88 0.42
CA ALA A 11 -1.49 3.17 0.08
C ALA A 11 -0.81 3.77 -1.15
N LYS A 12 -1.55 4.01 -2.24
CA LYS A 12 -1.04 4.66 -3.46
C LYS A 12 -0.45 6.04 -3.16
N ARG A 13 -1.17 6.85 -2.38
CA ARG A 13 -0.69 8.17 -1.96
C ARG A 13 0.59 8.07 -1.13
N TYR A 14 0.62 7.15 -0.16
CA TYR A 14 1.80 6.92 0.68
C TYR A 14 3.04 6.53 -0.15
N LEU A 15 2.89 5.64 -1.13
CA LEU A 15 3.98 5.26 -2.02
C LEU A 15 4.51 6.45 -2.84
N LYS A 16 3.62 7.27 -3.38
CA LYS A 16 4.00 8.46 -4.13
C LYS A 16 4.71 9.49 -3.27
N GLU A 17 4.15 9.84 -2.12
CA GLU A 17 4.67 10.89 -1.24
C GLU A 17 5.99 10.51 -0.56
N ARG A 18 6.15 9.23 -0.18
CA ARG A 18 7.32 8.77 0.59
C ARG A 18 8.46 8.25 -0.28
N TYR A 19 8.16 7.65 -1.43
CA TYR A 19 9.15 6.96 -2.26
C TYR A 19 9.18 7.46 -3.70
N GLY A 20 8.29 8.36 -4.10
CA GLY A 20 8.18 8.82 -5.49
C GLY A 20 7.64 7.76 -6.45
N GLU A 21 7.15 6.63 -5.92
CA GLU A 21 6.67 5.50 -6.71
C GLU A 21 5.27 5.76 -7.28
N ASP A 22 5.11 5.58 -8.59
CA ASP A 22 3.80 5.56 -9.24
C ASP A 22 3.23 4.14 -9.24
N THR A 23 2.02 3.97 -8.69
CA THR A 23 1.38 2.65 -8.67
C THR A 23 0.78 2.34 -10.04
N VAL A 24 1.32 1.33 -10.72
CA VAL A 24 0.81 0.84 -12.01
C VAL A 24 -0.33 -0.16 -11.79
N ALA A 25 -0.12 -1.11 -10.88
CA ALA A 25 -1.11 -2.11 -10.49
C ALA A 25 -1.02 -2.38 -8.99
N MET A 26 -2.15 -2.69 -8.36
CA MET A 26 -2.19 -3.04 -6.94
C MET A 26 -3.39 -3.96 -6.71
N THR A 27 -3.12 -5.12 -6.10
CA THR A 27 -4.11 -6.12 -5.75
C THR A 27 -3.99 -6.38 -4.25
N VAL A 28 -5.10 -6.26 -3.52
CA VAL A 28 -5.14 -6.60 -2.09
C VAL A 28 -5.09 -8.11 -1.96
N THR A 29 -4.11 -8.61 -1.20
CA THR A 29 -3.96 -10.04 -0.89
C THR A 29 -4.49 -10.38 0.50
N GLN A 30 -4.49 -9.42 1.41
CA GLN A 30 -5.08 -9.55 2.74
C GLN A 30 -5.51 -8.19 3.29
N ASN A 31 -6.70 -8.12 3.86
CA ASN A 31 -7.21 -6.93 4.53
C ASN A 31 -7.56 -7.24 5.99
N GLY A 32 -6.63 -6.93 6.89
CA GLY A 32 -6.79 -7.09 8.34
C GLY A 32 -7.16 -5.79 9.07
N VAL A 33 -7.51 -4.72 8.34
CA VAL A 33 -7.79 -3.42 8.97
C VAL A 33 -9.20 -3.41 9.54
N ARG A 34 -9.32 -3.19 10.85
CA ARG A 34 -10.59 -3.05 11.58
C ARG A 34 -10.59 -1.70 12.29
N ASP A 35 -11.66 -0.93 12.11
CA ASP A 35 -11.80 0.42 12.67
C ASP A 35 -10.57 1.32 12.46
N GLY A 36 -9.99 1.21 11.26
CA GLY A 36 -8.82 2.01 10.84
C GLY A 36 -7.49 1.56 11.43
N THR A 37 -7.42 0.41 12.09
CA THR A 37 -6.17 -0.14 12.64
C THR A 37 -5.97 -1.58 12.17
N GLY A 38 -4.73 -1.93 11.78
CA GLY A 38 -4.39 -3.26 11.29
C GLY A 38 -3.47 -3.20 10.08
N ILE A 39 -3.42 -4.27 9.29
CA ILE A 39 -2.52 -4.38 8.14
C ILE A 39 -3.31 -4.57 6.86
N LEU A 40 -2.96 -3.82 5.82
CA LEU A 40 -3.33 -4.08 4.44
C LEU A 40 -2.12 -4.68 3.71
N ALA A 41 -2.22 -5.93 3.26
CA ALA A 41 -1.21 -6.56 2.42
C ALA A 41 -1.63 -6.52 0.96
N VAL A 42 -0.69 -6.16 0.09
CA VAL A 42 -0.91 -6.04 -1.35
C VAL A 42 0.25 -6.64 -2.12
N ASP A 43 -0.06 -7.12 -3.32
CA ASP A 43 0.92 -7.25 -4.39
C ASP A 43 0.73 -6.08 -5.36
N CYS A 44 1.83 -5.47 -5.78
CA CYS A 44 1.78 -4.28 -6.62
C CYS A 44 2.94 -4.21 -7.60
N THR A 45 2.67 -3.57 -8.74
CA THR A 45 3.68 -3.10 -9.68
C THR A 45 3.79 -1.60 -9.52
N VAL A 46 5.01 -1.11 -9.28
CA VAL A 46 5.30 0.33 -9.15
C VAL A 46 6.30 0.76 -10.20
N ARG A 47 6.23 2.03 -10.60
CA ARG A 47 7.20 2.68 -11.47
C ARG A 47 8.01 3.70 -10.67
N LEU A 48 9.33 3.64 -10.80
CA LEU A 48 10.26 4.61 -10.22
C LEU A 48 11.40 4.84 -11.21
N GLY A 49 11.70 6.10 -11.54
CA GLY A 49 12.77 6.42 -12.50
C GLY A 49 12.55 5.86 -13.92
N GLY A 50 11.31 5.57 -14.30
CA GLY A 50 10.96 4.97 -15.59
C GLY A 50 10.96 3.43 -15.62
N GLU A 51 11.46 2.78 -14.57
CA GLU A 51 11.49 1.33 -14.47
C GLU A 51 10.30 0.80 -13.66
N ASN A 52 9.71 -0.30 -14.12
CA ASN A 52 8.66 -1.01 -13.40
C ASN A 52 9.28 -2.11 -12.51
N SER A 53 8.70 -2.34 -11.32
CA SER A 53 9.10 -3.45 -10.45
C SER A 53 7.94 -3.97 -9.62
N ASP A 54 7.98 -5.26 -9.29
CA ASP A 54 6.94 -5.96 -8.56
C ASP A 54 7.31 -6.21 -7.10
N TRP A 55 6.34 -6.00 -6.21
CA TRP A 55 6.54 -6.02 -4.77
C TRP A 55 5.33 -6.61 -4.04
N SER A 56 5.61 -7.32 -2.96
CA SER A 56 4.65 -7.57 -1.88
C SER A 56 4.88 -6.54 -0.78
N LYS A 57 3.87 -5.73 -0.47
CA LYS A 57 3.94 -4.67 0.54
C LYS A 57 2.88 -4.86 1.61
N ARG A 58 3.22 -4.52 2.86
CA ARG A 58 2.29 -4.53 4.00
C ARG A 58 2.26 -3.14 4.61
N PHE A 59 1.10 -2.50 4.57
CA PHE A 59 0.87 -1.18 5.14
C PHE A 59 0.21 -1.31 6.50
N THR A 60 0.87 -0.79 7.53
CA THR A 60 0.31 -0.73 8.89
C THR A 60 -0.54 0.52 9.03
N PHE A 61 -1.81 0.33 9.30
CA PHE A 61 -2.77 1.38 9.63
C PHE A 61 -2.90 1.54 11.14
N THR A 62 -2.95 2.78 11.60
CA THR A 62 -3.33 3.16 12.97
C THR A 62 -4.25 4.38 12.89
N ARG A 63 -5.45 4.29 13.47
CA ARG A 63 -6.46 5.36 13.46
C ARG A 63 -6.71 5.95 12.05
N GLY A 64 -6.80 5.06 11.06
CA GLY A 64 -7.09 5.37 9.65
C GLY A 64 -5.92 5.91 8.84
N ARG A 65 -4.70 5.93 9.38
CA ARG A 65 -3.51 6.43 8.70
C ARG A 65 -2.43 5.36 8.61
N ILE A 66 -1.67 5.36 7.52
CA ILE A 66 -0.49 4.50 7.39
C ILE A 66 0.61 5.08 8.27
N THR A 67 1.12 4.26 9.20
CA THR A 67 2.21 4.63 10.11
C THR A 67 3.51 3.93 9.76
N ASP A 68 3.44 2.78 9.08
CA ASP A 68 4.59 1.99 8.68
C ASP A 68 4.31 1.17 7.43
N MET A 69 5.37 0.75 6.74
CA MET A 69 5.30 -0.13 5.58
C MET A 69 6.53 -1.03 5.48
N SER A 70 6.29 -2.34 5.35
CA SER A 70 7.32 -3.31 4.97
C SER A 70 7.17 -3.72 3.52
N ALA A 71 8.27 -3.82 2.78
CA ALA A 71 8.28 -4.24 1.39
C ALA A 71 9.22 -5.45 1.19
N ARG A 72 8.80 -6.36 0.31
CA ARG A 72 9.62 -7.47 -0.18
C ARG A 72 9.51 -7.54 -1.69
N ARG A 73 10.65 -7.58 -2.38
CA ARG A 73 10.69 -7.72 -3.84
C ARG A 73 10.20 -9.11 -4.24
N ARG A 74 9.47 -9.18 -5.34
CA ARG A 74 9.02 -10.44 -5.95
C ARG A 74 9.94 -10.88 -7.08
#